data_AF-A0AAD9MQ29-F1
#
_entry.id   AF-A0AAD9MQ29-F1
#
_cell.length_a   1.000
_cell.length_b   1.000
_cell.length_c   1.000
_cell.angle_alpha   90.00
_cell.angle_beta   90.00
_cell.angle_gamma   90.00
#
_symmetry.space_group_name_H-M   'P 1'
#
loop_
_entity.id
_entity.type
_entity.pdbx_description
1 polymer ?
#
loop_
_entity_poly.entity_id
_entity_poly.type
_entity_poly.pdbx_seq_one_letter_code
_entity_poly.pdbx_strand_id
1 'polypeptide(L)'
;MATPPVPTISPSDIPDGSMEAKMDFLVSKVLAINTDTSKIIENQLQQMQTLTGNVNTISIDVENLKLENTVLKVANVKLTDKIVSLECYYRLNNVILRNVPEEQGSSTVMATVTNILTETMMIPNVSSMLFDDVHRQDLPDSYVKARGQLRPVMTAAKLCGKNASFNGDKLKVDGHSYGMDDIPNLPSHLNQEKACTKRTNYVIIFFGKHSPLSNLHECSLTLDGAQYTGVEQRYQQKKAEWARNDKLAQQIISTTFPARQKYLGDKVKVDDEAWKTTGFD
;
A
#
# COMPACT_ATOMS: atom_id res chain seq x y z
N MET A 1 -24.96 -13.58 33.64
CA MET A 1 -26.29 -13.52 34.27
C MET A 1 -26.12 -13.82 35.74
N ALA A 2 -26.49 -12.91 36.63
CA ALA A 2 -26.53 -13.20 38.06
C ALA A 2 -27.64 -14.24 38.31
N THR A 3 -27.33 -15.33 39.01
CA THR A 3 -28.34 -16.28 39.46
C THR A 3 -29.28 -15.57 40.45
N PRO A 4 -30.60 -15.62 40.24
CA PRO A 4 -31.52 -15.06 41.23
C PRO A 4 -31.32 -15.78 42.58
N PRO A 5 -31.37 -15.04 43.70
CA PRO A 5 -31.18 -15.64 45.02
C PRO A 5 -32.28 -16.68 45.29
N VAL A 6 -31.88 -17.84 45.81
CA VAL A 6 -32.81 -18.89 46.22
C VAL A 6 -33.61 -18.38 47.42
N PRO A 7 -34.96 -18.45 47.42
CA PRO A 7 -35.75 -18.06 48.57
C PRO A 7 -35.38 -18.94 49.77
N THR A 8 -34.85 -18.34 50.84
CA THR A 8 -34.57 -19.02 52.11
C THR A 8 -35.68 -18.70 53.11
N ILE A 9 -36.19 -19.72 53.80
CA ILE A 9 -37.15 -19.56 54.89
C ILE A 9 -36.33 -19.43 56.18
N SER A 10 -36.40 -18.28 56.86
CA SER A 10 -35.75 -18.13 58.15
C SER A 10 -36.62 -18.80 59.23
N PRO A 11 -36.04 -19.48 60.23
CA PRO A 11 -36.80 -20.03 61.36
C PRO A 11 -37.67 -19.00 62.08
N SER A 12 -37.29 -17.71 62.03
CA SER A 12 -38.05 -16.58 62.57
C SER A 12 -39.36 -16.28 61.84
N ASP A 13 -39.55 -16.80 60.62
CA ASP A 13 -40.71 -16.49 59.78
C ASP A 13 -41.89 -17.43 60.05
N ILE A 14 -41.69 -18.46 60.88
CA ILE A 14 -42.73 -19.43 61.24
C ILE A 14 -43.59 -18.83 62.36
N PRO A 15 -44.90 -18.63 62.15
CA PRO A 15 -45.76 -18.01 63.15
C PRO A 15 -45.86 -18.86 64.43
N ASP A 16 -45.80 -18.21 65.60
CA ASP A 16 -46.10 -18.85 66.89
C ASP A 16 -47.62 -19.10 67.01
N GLY A 17 -48.06 -20.23 66.46
CA GLY A 17 -49.45 -20.68 66.45
C GLY A 17 -49.57 -22.20 66.63
N SER A 18 -50.80 -22.71 66.52
CA SER A 18 -51.06 -24.15 66.55
C SER A 18 -50.27 -24.86 65.43
N MET A 19 -50.03 -26.17 65.62
CA MET A 19 -49.32 -26.98 64.63
C MET A 19 -49.96 -26.93 63.23
N GLU A 20 -51.29 -26.76 63.17
CA GLU A 20 -52.06 -26.62 61.93
C GLU A 20 -51.72 -25.33 61.19
N ALA A 21 -51.67 -24.19 61.90
CA ALA A 21 -51.28 -22.90 61.31
C ALA A 21 -49.83 -22.90 60.80
N LYS A 22 -48.92 -23.61 61.48
CA LYS A 22 -47.53 -23.81 61.01
C LYS A 22 -47.49 -24.66 59.73
N MET A 23 -48.32 -25.70 59.64
CA MET A 23 -48.41 -26.55 58.45
C MET A 23 -48.97 -25.78 57.25
N ASP A 24 -50.05 -25.02 57.42
CA ASP A 24 -50.66 -24.22 56.35
C ASP A 24 -49.69 -23.17 55.80
N PHE A 25 -48.94 -22.51 56.69
CA PHE A 25 -47.89 -21.58 56.30
C PHE A 25 -46.80 -22.26 55.45
N LEU A 26 -46.32 -23.43 55.87
CA LEU A 26 -45.30 -24.19 55.13
C LEU A 26 -45.83 -24.64 53.76
N VAL A 27 -47.06 -25.15 53.68
CA VAL A 27 -47.70 -25.55 52.42
C VAL A 27 -47.81 -24.35 51.47
N SER A 28 -48.26 -23.20 51.96
CA SER A 28 -48.34 -21.96 51.17
C SER A 28 -46.97 -21.53 50.63
N LYS A 29 -45.92 -21.58 51.47
CA LYS A 29 -44.54 -21.26 51.03
C LYS A 29 -44.02 -22.24 49.99
N VAL A 30 -44.25 -23.53 50.16
CA VAL A 30 -43.86 -24.55 49.17
C VAL A 30 -44.57 -24.32 47.83
N LEU A 31 -45.87 -24.00 47.85
CA LEU A 31 -46.62 -23.69 46.63
C LEU A 31 -46.09 -22.42 45.92
N ALA A 32 -45.72 -21.39 46.67
CA ALA A 32 -45.12 -20.17 46.13
C ALA A 32 -43.75 -20.47 45.49
N ILE A 33 -42.87 -21.19 46.19
CA ILE A 33 -41.56 -21.60 45.67
C ILE A 33 -41.71 -22.45 44.40
N ASN A 34 -42.66 -23.40 44.39
CA ASN A 34 -42.92 -24.24 43.22
C ASN A 34 -43.38 -23.40 42.02
N THR A 35 -44.30 -22.45 42.25
CA THR A 35 -44.80 -21.54 41.19
C THR A 35 -43.68 -20.67 40.62
N ASP A 36 -42.83 -20.09 41.47
CA ASP A 36 -41.71 -19.26 41.02
C ASP A 36 -40.65 -20.10 40.28
N THR A 37 -40.37 -21.30 40.77
CA THR A 37 -39.45 -22.24 40.11
C THR A 37 -39.97 -22.63 38.72
N SER A 38 -41.27 -22.93 38.58
CA SER A 38 -41.87 -23.22 37.27
C SER A 38 -41.73 -22.05 36.29
N LYS A 39 -41.95 -20.80 36.74
CA LYS A 39 -41.77 -19.60 35.89
C LYS A 39 -40.31 -19.42 35.44
N ILE A 40 -39.35 -19.67 36.34
CA ILE A 40 -37.92 -19.60 36.01
C ILE A 40 -37.57 -20.66 34.95
N ILE A 41 -38.04 -21.90 35.12
CA ILE A 41 -37.82 -23.00 34.17
C ILE A 41 -38.43 -22.66 32.80
N GLU A 42 -39.66 -22.14 32.76
CA GLU A 42 -40.33 -21.76 31.52
C GLU A 42 -39.57 -20.63 30.79
N ASN A 43 -39.11 -19.62 31.51
CA ASN A 43 -38.29 -18.55 30.94
C ASN A 43 -36.96 -19.10 30.39
N GLN A 44 -36.27 -19.95 31.14
CA GLN A 44 -35.05 -20.60 30.68
C GLN A 44 -35.29 -21.45 29.43
N LEU A 45 -36.41 -22.16 29.35
CA LEU A 45 -36.78 -22.94 28.18
C LEU A 45 -37.00 -22.04 26.94
N GLN A 46 -37.71 -20.93 27.10
CA GLN A 46 -37.91 -19.95 26.01
C GLN A 46 -36.59 -19.32 25.55
N GLN A 47 -35.68 -19.02 26.48
CA GLN A 47 -34.33 -18.53 26.15
C GLN A 47 -33.52 -19.59 25.38
N MET A 48 -33.55 -20.86 25.81
CA MET A 48 -32.88 -21.95 25.10
C MET A 48 -33.45 -22.16 23.69
N GLN A 49 -34.76 -22.08 23.52
CA GLN A 49 -35.42 -22.16 22.20
C GLN A 49 -34.98 -21.00 21.29
N THR A 50 -34.91 -19.79 21.83
CA THR A 50 -34.43 -18.60 21.10
C THR A 50 -32.96 -18.76 20.69
N LEU A 51 -32.09 -19.18 21.60
CA LEU A 51 -30.68 -19.44 21.31
C LEU A 51 -30.50 -20.54 20.26
N THR A 52 -31.31 -21.60 20.32
CA THR A 52 -31.32 -22.66 19.32
C THR A 52 -31.70 -22.13 17.94
N GLY A 53 -32.73 -21.26 17.86
CA GLY A 53 -33.11 -20.58 16.63
C GLY A 53 -31.99 -19.70 16.05
N ASN A 54 -31.31 -18.95 16.91
CA ASN A 54 -30.18 -18.11 16.50
C ASN A 54 -28.99 -18.95 15.99
N VAL A 55 -28.66 -20.05 16.66
CA VAL A 55 -27.59 -20.98 16.23
C VAL A 55 -27.92 -21.59 14.86
N ASN A 56 -29.17 -21.98 14.63
CA ASN A 56 -29.60 -22.49 13.33
C ASN A 56 -29.48 -21.43 12.23
N THR A 57 -29.83 -20.18 12.52
CA THR A 57 -29.70 -19.06 11.57
C THR A 57 -28.23 -18.81 11.23
N ILE A 58 -27.36 -18.72 12.24
CA ILE A 58 -25.91 -18.53 12.04
C ILE A 58 -25.30 -19.69 11.24
N SER A 59 -25.75 -20.92 11.49
CA SER A 59 -25.30 -22.10 10.73
C SER A 59 -25.61 -21.97 9.23
N ILE A 60 -26.82 -21.51 8.89
CA ILE A 60 -27.22 -21.26 7.50
C ILE A 60 -26.36 -20.15 6.87
N ASP A 61 -26.13 -19.05 7.59
CA ASP A 61 -25.32 -17.93 7.10
C ASP A 61 -23.87 -18.36 6.84
N VAL A 62 -23.29 -19.19 7.70
CA VAL A 62 -21.95 -19.73 7.52
C VAL A 62 -21.85 -20.58 6.25
N GLU A 63 -22.84 -21.44 5.97
CA GLU A 63 -22.85 -22.25 4.74
C GLU A 63 -23.02 -21.37 3.49
N ASN A 64 -23.87 -20.33 3.54
CA ASN A 64 -24.01 -19.37 2.44
C ASN A 64 -22.69 -18.63 2.15
N LEU A 65 -22.00 -18.16 3.19
CA LEU A 65 -20.70 -17.48 3.06
C LEU A 65 -19.62 -18.41 2.48
N LYS A 66 -19.62 -19.70 2.84
CA LYS A 66 -18.70 -20.69 2.25
C LYS A 66 -18.95 -20.86 0.75
N LEU A 67 -20.23 -20.90 0.34
CA LEU A 67 -20.60 -20.99 -1.07
C LEU A 67 -20.14 -19.75 -1.85
N GLU A 68 -20.42 -18.55 -1.33
CA GLU A 68 -19.98 -17.29 -1.94
C GLU A 68 -18.45 -17.22 -2.08
N ASN A 69 -17.71 -17.61 -1.04
CA ASN A 69 -16.25 -17.65 -1.07
C ASN A 69 -15.73 -18.58 -2.17
N THR A 70 -16.40 -19.72 -2.37
CA THR A 70 -16.06 -20.67 -3.44
C THR A 70 -16.29 -20.07 -4.84
N VAL A 71 -17.41 -19.35 -5.03
CA VAL A 71 -17.71 -18.64 -6.28
C VAL A 71 -16.65 -17.57 -6.57
N LEU A 72 -16.28 -16.77 -5.56
CA LEU A 72 -15.26 -15.72 -5.70
C LEU A 72 -13.89 -16.30 -6.03
N LYS A 73 -13.51 -17.43 -5.43
CA LYS A 73 -12.25 -18.13 -5.78
C LYS A 73 -12.22 -18.54 -7.25
N VAL A 74 -13.30 -19.11 -7.76
CA VAL A 74 -13.39 -19.49 -9.19
C VAL A 74 -13.32 -18.26 -10.10
N ALA A 75 -13.99 -17.16 -9.74
CA ALA A 75 -13.92 -15.91 -10.49
C ALA A 75 -12.50 -15.34 -10.53
N ASN A 76 -11.77 -15.36 -9.41
CA ASN A 76 -10.39 -14.90 -9.33
C ASN A 76 -9.44 -15.72 -10.21
N VAL A 77 -9.62 -17.05 -10.26
CA VAL A 77 -8.86 -17.90 -11.18
C VAL A 77 -9.11 -17.49 -12.63
N LYS A 78 -10.39 -17.33 -13.03
CA LYS A 78 -10.74 -16.89 -14.40
C LYS A 78 -10.17 -15.51 -14.75
N LEU A 79 -10.17 -14.57 -13.82
CA LEU A 79 -9.55 -13.26 -14.03
C LEU A 79 -8.04 -13.35 -14.18
N THR A 80 -7.39 -14.20 -13.39
CA THR A 80 -5.96 -14.47 -13.49
C THR A 80 -5.61 -15.05 -14.86
N ASP A 81 -6.36 -16.06 -15.32
CA ASP A 81 -6.18 -16.65 -16.65
C ASP A 81 -6.38 -15.61 -17.76
N LYS A 82 -7.38 -14.72 -17.61
CA LYS A 82 -7.62 -13.64 -18.56
C LYS A 82 -6.48 -12.62 -18.59
N ILE A 83 -5.91 -12.27 -17.43
CA ILE A 83 -4.73 -11.40 -17.36
C ILE A 83 -3.56 -12.04 -18.08
N VAL A 84 -3.27 -13.32 -17.82
CA VAL A 84 -2.19 -14.05 -18.51
C VAL A 84 -2.43 -14.08 -20.02
N SER A 85 -3.66 -14.36 -20.47
CA SER A 85 -4.00 -14.36 -21.89
C SER A 85 -3.80 -12.98 -22.54
N LEU A 86 -4.19 -11.91 -21.86
CA LEU A 86 -3.98 -10.55 -22.34
C LEU A 86 -2.49 -10.19 -22.37
N GLU A 87 -1.72 -10.55 -21.34
CA GLU A 87 -0.26 -10.36 -21.33
C GLU A 87 0.42 -11.11 -22.47
N CYS A 88 0.02 -12.35 -22.75
CA CYS A 88 0.50 -13.09 -23.91
C CYS A 88 0.15 -12.37 -25.21
N TYR A 89 -1.08 -11.88 -25.35
CA TYR A 89 -1.53 -11.14 -26.53
C TYR A 89 -0.72 -9.86 -26.76
N TYR A 90 -0.51 -9.05 -25.72
CA TYR A 90 0.29 -7.82 -25.81
C TYR A 90 1.76 -8.08 -26.14
N ARG A 91 2.29 -9.27 -25.80
CA ARG A 91 3.68 -9.65 -26.07
C ARG A 91 3.87 -10.43 -27.37
N LEU A 92 2.81 -10.72 -28.13
CA LEU A 92 2.90 -11.51 -29.38
C LEU A 92 3.89 -10.91 -30.39
N ASN A 93 4.00 -9.59 -30.42
CA ASN A 93 4.88 -8.87 -31.34
C ASN A 93 6.21 -8.44 -30.71
N ASN A 94 6.49 -8.84 -29.46
CA ASN A 94 7.73 -8.49 -28.79
C ASN A 94 8.86 -9.38 -29.29
N VAL A 95 9.96 -8.75 -29.70
CA VAL A 95 11.22 -9.45 -30.03
C VAL A 95 12.18 -9.28 -28.87
N ILE A 96 12.62 -10.39 -28.29
CA ILE A 96 13.59 -10.38 -27.17
C ILE A 96 14.98 -10.72 -27.71
N LEU A 97 15.86 -9.72 -27.73
CA LEU A 97 17.28 -9.92 -28.02
C LEU A 97 18.01 -10.34 -26.73
N ARG A 98 18.61 -11.54 -26.73
CA ARG A 98 19.36 -12.08 -25.58
C ARG A 98 20.86 -11.94 -25.79
N ASN A 99 21.62 -11.94 -24.71
CA ASN A 99 23.09 -11.87 -24.71
C ASN A 99 23.66 -10.61 -25.38
N VAL A 100 22.92 -9.51 -25.33
CA VAL A 100 23.41 -8.20 -25.79
C VAL A 100 24.37 -7.64 -24.74
N PRO A 101 25.66 -7.38 -25.08
CA PRO A 101 26.62 -6.81 -24.15
C PRO A 101 26.15 -5.46 -23.61
N GLU A 102 26.28 -5.24 -22.30
CA GLU A 102 25.98 -3.94 -21.70
C GLU A 102 27.21 -3.02 -21.82
N GLU A 103 27.17 -2.07 -22.74
CA GLU A 103 28.20 -1.04 -22.83
C GLU A 103 28.00 0.05 -21.75
N GLN A 104 29.06 0.36 -21.01
CA GLN A 104 29.07 1.50 -20.09
C GLN A 104 29.29 2.78 -20.88
N GLY A 105 28.20 3.44 -21.27
CA GLY A 105 28.24 4.78 -21.86
C GLY A 105 27.23 4.96 -22.99
N SER A 106 26.24 5.83 -22.74
CA SER A 106 25.38 6.60 -23.66
C SER A 106 24.89 6.05 -25.02
N SER A 107 25.18 4.83 -25.47
CA SER A 107 24.44 4.26 -26.61
C SER A 107 23.01 4.03 -26.14
N THR A 108 22.07 4.67 -26.82
CA THR A 108 20.64 4.48 -26.53
C THR A 108 20.30 3.03 -26.84
N VAL A 109 19.39 2.43 -26.08
CA VAL A 109 18.96 1.03 -26.30
C VAL A 109 18.56 0.80 -27.77
N MET A 110 17.92 1.82 -28.37
CA MET A 110 17.56 1.82 -29.79
C MET A 110 18.78 1.69 -30.72
N ALA A 111 19.87 2.44 -30.48
CA ALA A 111 21.07 2.36 -31.30
C ALA A 111 21.69 0.95 -31.25
N THR A 112 21.75 0.34 -30.05
CA THR A 112 22.23 -1.04 -29.90
C THR A 112 21.35 -2.02 -30.68
N VAL A 113 20.01 -1.88 -30.62
CA VAL A 113 19.09 -2.71 -31.38
C VAL A 113 19.28 -2.51 -32.89
N THR A 114 19.38 -1.27 -33.38
CA THR A 114 19.62 -0.99 -34.80
C THR A 114 20.92 -1.61 -35.28
N ASN A 115 22.00 -1.52 -34.50
CA ASN A 115 23.29 -2.13 -34.85
C ASN A 115 23.19 -3.65 -34.92
N ILE A 116 22.53 -4.31 -33.95
CA ILE A 116 22.32 -5.76 -33.99
C ILE A 116 21.53 -6.18 -35.23
N LEU A 117 20.41 -5.51 -35.53
CA LEU A 117 19.57 -5.85 -36.68
C LEU A 117 20.31 -5.65 -38.01
N THR A 118 21.13 -4.60 -38.10
CA THR A 118 21.88 -4.25 -39.31
C THR A 118 23.12 -5.14 -39.49
N GLU A 119 23.96 -5.24 -38.47
CA GLU A 119 25.27 -5.89 -38.56
C GLU A 119 25.20 -7.39 -38.32
N THR A 120 24.38 -7.84 -37.36
CA THR A 120 24.31 -9.26 -36.98
C THR A 120 23.25 -10.00 -37.78
N MET A 121 22.06 -9.42 -37.94
CA MET A 121 20.94 -10.08 -38.64
C MET A 121 20.87 -9.75 -40.13
N MET A 122 21.70 -8.82 -40.62
CA MET A 122 21.75 -8.38 -42.02
C MET A 122 20.39 -7.95 -42.59
N ILE A 123 19.52 -7.36 -41.76
CA ILE A 123 18.21 -6.89 -42.21
C ILE A 123 18.42 -5.56 -42.96
N PRO A 124 18.11 -5.48 -44.27
CA PRO A 124 18.24 -4.22 -45.00
C PRO A 124 17.16 -3.22 -44.53
N ASN A 125 17.50 -1.93 -44.53
CA ASN A 125 16.57 -0.83 -44.26
C ASN A 125 15.93 -0.84 -42.85
N VAL A 126 16.68 -1.13 -41.79
CA VAL A 126 16.18 -1.04 -40.40
C VAL A 126 15.56 0.34 -40.07
N SER A 127 15.99 1.40 -40.75
CA SER A 127 15.44 2.75 -40.61
C SER A 127 13.97 2.91 -41.04
N SER A 128 13.43 1.99 -41.84
CA SER A 128 12.00 1.98 -42.21
C SER A 128 11.15 1.10 -41.30
N MET A 129 11.76 0.36 -40.36
CA MET A 129 11.02 -0.41 -39.35
C MET A 129 10.47 0.54 -38.29
N LEU A 130 9.19 0.37 -37.96
CA LEU A 130 8.56 1.11 -36.86
C LEU A 130 8.71 0.29 -35.58
N PHE A 131 9.34 0.89 -34.58
CA PHE A 131 9.46 0.32 -33.24
C PHE A 131 8.53 1.10 -32.33
N ASP A 132 7.51 0.44 -31.78
CA ASP A 132 6.56 1.08 -30.85
C ASP A 132 7.27 1.50 -29.55
N ASP A 133 8.10 0.61 -28.98
CA ASP A 133 9.00 0.93 -27.88
C ASP A 133 10.20 -0.04 -27.86
N VAL A 134 11.32 0.39 -27.27
CA VAL A 134 12.51 -0.43 -27.10
C VAL A 134 13.01 -0.33 -25.67
N HIS A 135 12.93 -1.46 -24.97
CA HIS A 135 13.30 -1.58 -23.57
C HIS A 135 14.37 -2.64 -23.37
N ARG A 136 15.14 -2.50 -22.29
CA ARG A 136 16.14 -3.50 -21.91
C ARG A 136 15.50 -4.82 -21.44
N GLN A 137 14.26 -4.79 -20.96
CA GLN A 137 13.56 -5.97 -20.43
C GLN A 137 12.06 -5.84 -20.70
N ASP A 138 11.43 -6.93 -21.14
CA ASP A 138 9.97 -7.06 -21.28
C ASP A 138 9.37 -7.56 -19.95
N LEU A 139 9.03 -6.62 -19.06
CA LEU A 139 8.48 -6.90 -17.74
C LEU A 139 7.01 -6.47 -17.66
N PRO A 140 6.15 -7.20 -16.92
CA PRO A 140 4.81 -6.70 -16.62
C PRO A 140 4.84 -5.32 -15.97
N ASP A 141 3.84 -4.47 -16.22
CA ASP A 141 3.74 -3.13 -15.61
C ASP A 141 3.79 -3.17 -14.07
N SER A 142 3.22 -4.21 -13.48
CA SER A 142 3.29 -4.47 -12.04
C SER A 142 4.73 -4.59 -11.54
N TYR A 143 5.62 -5.23 -12.32
CA TYR A 143 7.04 -5.38 -12.00
C TYR A 143 7.78 -4.06 -12.18
N VAL A 144 7.48 -3.31 -13.24
CA VAL A 144 8.08 -1.99 -13.47
C VAL A 144 7.76 -1.05 -12.32
N LYS A 145 6.48 -1.02 -11.88
CA LYS A 145 6.02 -0.23 -10.74
C LYS A 145 6.68 -0.67 -9.44
N ALA A 146 6.72 -1.97 -9.15
CA ALA A 146 7.36 -2.51 -7.95
C ALA A 146 8.86 -2.19 -7.90
N ARG A 147 9.58 -2.38 -9.00
CA ARG A 147 10.99 -1.98 -9.14
C ARG A 147 11.17 -0.49 -8.94
N GLY A 148 10.26 0.34 -9.46
CA GLY A 148 10.26 1.78 -9.26
C GLY A 148 10.30 2.17 -7.78
N GLN A 149 9.48 1.49 -6.94
CA GLN A 149 9.44 1.73 -5.50
C GLN A 149 10.65 1.15 -4.75
N LEU A 150 11.22 0.04 -5.24
CA LEU A 150 12.39 -0.61 -4.63
C LEU A 150 13.74 -0.01 -5.10
N ARG A 151 13.77 0.76 -6.18
CA ARG A 151 14.99 1.40 -6.72
C ARG A 151 15.76 2.26 -5.71
N PRO A 152 15.12 3.09 -4.87
CA PRO A 152 15.88 3.86 -3.90
C PRO A 152 16.41 2.98 -2.75
N VAL A 153 15.77 1.85 -2.43
CA VAL A 153 16.33 0.82 -1.51
C VAL A 153 17.57 0.16 -2.12
N MET A 154 17.52 -0.19 -3.41
CA MET A 154 18.69 -0.70 -4.14
C MET A 154 19.85 0.31 -4.14
N THR A 155 19.53 1.59 -4.31
CA THR A 155 20.52 2.67 -4.31
C THR A 155 21.15 2.82 -2.93
N ALA A 156 20.33 2.83 -1.87
CA ALA A 156 20.78 2.81 -0.48
C ALA A 156 21.72 1.62 -0.20
N ALA A 157 21.33 0.41 -0.61
CA ALA A 157 22.15 -0.79 -0.48
C ALA A 157 23.52 -0.62 -1.14
N LYS A 158 23.55 -0.17 -2.40
CA LYS A 158 24.79 0.04 -3.15
C LYS A 158 25.69 1.11 -2.50
N LEU A 159 25.11 2.19 -1.99
CA LEU A 159 25.86 3.23 -1.24
C LEU A 159 26.47 2.69 0.07
N CYS A 160 25.87 1.65 0.65
CA CYS A 160 26.41 0.92 1.79
C CYS A 160 27.42 -0.18 1.39
N GLY A 161 27.82 -0.27 0.11
CA GLY A 161 28.73 -1.29 -0.39
C GLY A 161 28.13 -2.69 -0.49
N LYS A 162 26.79 -2.80 -0.52
CA LYS A 162 26.06 -4.07 -0.58
C LYS A 162 25.82 -4.50 -2.02
N ASN A 163 25.80 -5.81 -2.25
CA ASN A 163 25.48 -6.37 -3.57
C ASN A 163 23.96 -6.38 -3.75
N ALA A 164 23.44 -5.47 -4.60
CA ALA A 164 22.01 -5.33 -4.83
C ALA A 164 21.62 -5.44 -6.31
N SER A 165 20.65 -6.30 -6.61
CA SER A 165 20.12 -6.52 -7.97
C SER A 165 18.62 -6.88 -7.94
N PHE A 166 17.92 -6.65 -9.04
CA PHE A 166 16.52 -7.07 -9.17
C PHE A 166 16.42 -8.52 -9.67
N ASN A 167 15.48 -9.27 -9.09
CA ASN A 167 15.06 -10.58 -9.59
C ASN A 167 13.54 -10.59 -9.68
N GLY A 168 13.00 -10.47 -10.90
CA GLY A 168 11.55 -10.26 -11.09
C GLY A 168 11.10 -8.92 -10.48
N ASP A 169 10.09 -8.95 -9.63
CA ASP A 169 9.51 -7.83 -8.88
C ASP A 169 10.22 -7.57 -7.54
N LYS A 170 11.14 -8.44 -7.11
CA LYS A 170 11.85 -8.35 -5.83
C LYS A 170 13.27 -7.82 -5.96
N LEU A 171 13.72 -7.11 -4.94
CA LEU A 171 15.08 -6.65 -4.78
C LEU A 171 15.88 -7.67 -3.97
N LYS A 172 16.97 -8.20 -4.54
CA LYS A 172 17.95 -9.01 -3.79
C LYS A 172 19.06 -8.11 -3.26
N VAL A 173 19.34 -8.17 -1.96
CA VAL A 173 20.49 -7.50 -1.32
C VAL A 173 21.26 -8.51 -0.46
N ASP A 174 22.54 -8.74 -0.77
CA ASP A 174 23.40 -9.73 -0.09
C ASP A 174 22.68 -11.09 0.09
N GLY A 175 22.01 -11.57 -0.97
CA GLY A 175 21.28 -12.84 -0.98
C GLY A 175 19.85 -12.81 -0.41
N HIS A 176 19.44 -11.75 0.28
CA HIS A 176 18.10 -11.61 0.85
C HIS A 176 17.15 -10.94 -0.14
N SER A 177 15.95 -11.47 -0.34
CA SER A 177 14.93 -10.90 -1.23
C SER A 177 13.94 -10.03 -0.46
N TYR A 178 13.68 -8.83 -0.98
CA TYR A 178 12.71 -7.87 -0.47
C TYR A 178 11.66 -7.55 -1.55
N GLY A 179 10.39 -7.68 -1.21
CA GLY A 179 9.26 -7.22 -2.00
C GLY A 179 8.75 -5.85 -1.54
N MET A 180 7.65 -5.41 -2.14
CA MET A 180 6.96 -4.16 -1.79
C MET A 180 6.46 -4.17 -0.33
N ASP A 181 5.96 -5.31 0.11
CA ASP A 181 5.40 -5.47 1.46
C ASP A 181 6.46 -5.41 2.57
N ASP A 182 7.74 -5.59 2.21
CA ASP A 182 8.86 -5.55 3.14
C ASP A 182 9.36 -4.12 3.40
N ILE A 183 8.96 -3.13 2.58
CA ILE A 183 9.43 -1.74 2.66
C ILE A 183 9.29 -1.15 4.08
N PRO A 184 8.16 -1.30 4.80
CA PRO A 184 8.01 -0.78 6.16
C PRO A 184 8.95 -1.44 7.17
N ASN A 185 9.39 -2.67 6.90
CA ASN A 185 10.18 -3.51 7.81
C ASN A 185 11.63 -3.68 7.34
N LEU A 186 12.11 -2.82 6.44
CA LEU A 186 13.48 -2.90 5.93
C LEU A 186 14.50 -2.72 7.06
N PRO A 187 15.63 -3.44 7.01
CA PRO A 187 16.76 -3.19 7.89
C PRO A 187 17.15 -1.70 7.87
N SER A 188 17.57 -1.18 9.02
CA SER A 188 17.86 0.26 9.19
C SER A 188 18.90 0.80 8.21
N HIS A 189 19.83 -0.04 7.74
CA HIS A 189 20.85 0.30 6.74
C HIS A 189 20.32 0.31 5.29
N LEU A 190 19.14 -0.25 5.03
CA LEU A 190 18.43 -0.22 3.75
C LEU A 190 17.31 0.83 3.73
N ASN A 191 16.93 1.35 4.90
CA ASN A 191 15.99 2.46 4.99
C ASN A 191 16.59 3.70 4.32
N GLN A 192 15.88 4.23 3.34
CA GLN A 192 16.35 5.31 2.47
C GLN A 192 16.68 6.60 3.25
N GLU A 193 15.89 6.95 4.25
CA GLU A 193 16.12 8.16 5.05
C GLU A 193 17.46 8.09 5.79
N LYS A 194 17.79 6.89 6.30
CA LYS A 194 19.01 6.63 7.04
C LYS A 194 20.21 6.38 6.13
N ALA A 195 20.03 5.67 5.03
CA ALA A 195 21.10 5.35 4.10
C ALA A 195 21.56 6.56 3.29
N CYS A 196 20.63 7.46 2.94
CA CYS A 196 20.92 8.67 2.18
C CYS A 196 21.39 9.83 3.04
N THR A 197 21.37 9.72 4.38
CA THR A 197 21.82 10.78 5.30
C THR A 197 22.90 10.25 6.24
N LYS A 198 24.13 10.71 6.07
CA LYS A 198 25.24 10.46 7.01
C LYS A 198 25.41 11.66 7.92
N ARG A 199 25.42 11.41 9.23
CA ARG A 199 25.59 12.46 10.24
C ARG A 199 26.81 12.15 11.12
N THR A 200 27.70 13.13 11.25
CA THR A 200 28.70 13.20 12.30
C THR A 200 28.29 14.28 13.30
N ASN A 201 29.11 14.52 14.34
CA ASN A 201 28.85 15.59 15.31
C ASN A 201 28.84 17.00 14.68
N TYR A 202 29.49 17.16 13.52
CA TYR A 202 29.72 18.48 12.91
C TYR A 202 29.18 18.60 11.48
N VAL A 203 28.90 17.49 10.81
CA VAL A 203 28.55 17.48 9.39
C VAL A 203 27.37 16.56 9.14
N ILE A 204 26.39 17.06 8.37
CA ILE A 204 25.32 16.26 7.80
C ILE A 204 25.54 16.23 6.28
N ILE A 205 25.74 15.03 5.74
CA ILE A 205 25.82 14.78 4.31
C ILE A 205 24.54 14.06 3.92
N PHE A 206 23.82 14.59 2.94
CA PHE A 206 22.61 13.97 2.44
C PHE A 206 22.61 13.90 0.91
N PHE A 207 21.89 12.92 0.36
CA PHE A 207 21.76 12.72 -1.07
C PHE A 207 20.31 12.51 -1.50
N GLY A 208 19.92 13.17 -2.59
CA GLY A 208 18.62 12.96 -3.23
C GLY A 208 17.44 13.57 -2.48
N LYS A 209 16.23 13.13 -2.83
CA LYS A 209 14.96 13.71 -2.34
C LYS A 209 14.49 13.18 -0.97
N HIS A 210 15.12 12.13 -0.46
CA HIS A 210 14.66 11.47 0.76
C HIS A 210 15.07 12.19 2.04
N SER A 211 16.01 13.14 1.94
CA SER A 211 16.40 13.96 3.09
C SER A 211 15.50 15.20 3.21
N PRO A 212 15.02 15.55 4.41
CA PRO A 212 14.25 16.77 4.63
C PRO A 212 15.04 18.06 4.37
N LEU A 213 16.37 17.97 4.25
CA LEU A 213 17.24 19.08 3.86
C LEU A 213 17.32 19.30 2.35
N SER A 214 16.70 18.42 1.56
CA SER A 214 16.68 18.51 0.09
C SER A 214 15.51 19.35 -0.40
N ASN A 215 15.76 20.25 -1.36
CA ASN A 215 14.67 20.99 -2.01
C ASN A 215 13.68 20.10 -2.77
N LEU A 216 14.13 18.90 -3.16
CA LEU A 216 13.30 17.88 -3.81
C LEU A 216 12.50 17.05 -2.82
N HIS A 217 12.64 17.29 -1.51
CA HIS A 217 11.90 16.58 -0.49
C HIS A 217 10.41 16.92 -0.58
N GLU A 218 9.60 15.87 -0.68
CA GLU A 218 8.15 15.99 -0.73
C GLU A 218 7.66 16.39 0.66
N CYS A 219 7.13 17.61 0.78
CA CYS A 219 6.58 18.14 2.01
C CYS A 219 5.40 19.06 1.68
N SER A 220 4.30 18.92 2.43
CA SER A 220 3.16 19.83 2.27
C SER A 220 3.48 21.17 2.92
N LEU A 221 3.46 22.24 2.13
CA LEU A 221 3.72 23.59 2.60
C LEU A 221 2.69 24.57 2.02
N THR A 222 2.26 25.54 2.82
CA THR A 222 1.32 26.58 2.40
C THR A 222 2.04 27.91 2.40
N LEU A 223 2.13 28.56 1.24
CA LEU A 223 2.79 29.86 1.07
C LEU A 223 1.94 30.73 0.14
N ASP A 224 1.72 31.98 0.51
CA ASP A 224 0.90 32.95 -0.25
C ASP A 224 -0.53 32.46 -0.54
N GLY A 225 -1.10 31.65 0.37
CA GLY A 225 -2.43 31.07 0.23
C GLY A 225 -2.52 29.86 -0.71
N ALA A 226 -1.42 29.48 -1.37
CA ALA A 226 -1.33 28.28 -2.20
C ALA A 226 -0.70 27.10 -1.44
N GLN A 227 -1.21 25.89 -1.68
CA GLN A 227 -0.59 24.65 -1.18
C GLN A 227 0.37 24.07 -2.21
N TYR A 228 1.51 23.60 -1.72
CA TYR A 228 2.58 23.00 -2.51
C TYR A 228 2.96 21.62 -1.95
N THR A 229 3.39 20.72 -2.83
CA THR A 229 3.90 19.39 -2.49
C THR A 229 5.39 19.38 -2.16
N GLY A 230 6.07 20.52 -2.27
CA GLY A 230 7.46 20.70 -1.87
C GLY A 230 8.04 22.04 -2.28
N VAL A 231 9.26 22.32 -1.80
CA VAL A 231 9.98 23.58 -2.08
C VAL A 231 10.27 23.72 -3.58
N GLU A 232 10.64 22.63 -4.25
CA GLU A 232 10.87 22.60 -5.70
C GLU A 232 9.65 23.09 -6.50
N GLN A 233 8.44 22.70 -6.11
CA GLN A 233 7.22 23.11 -6.82
C GLN A 233 7.04 24.63 -6.80
N ARG A 234 7.19 25.23 -5.61
CA ARG A 234 7.11 26.69 -5.45
C ARG A 234 8.21 27.39 -6.22
N TYR A 235 9.44 26.88 -6.13
CA TYR A 235 10.58 27.43 -6.83
C TYR A 235 10.35 27.49 -8.35
N GLN A 236 9.94 26.38 -8.95
CA GLN A 236 9.74 26.32 -10.40
C GLN A 236 8.51 27.11 -10.86
N GLN A 237 7.45 27.19 -10.03
CA GLN A 237 6.31 28.07 -10.34
C GLN A 237 6.75 29.54 -10.36
N LYS A 238 7.47 30.01 -9.33
CA LYS A 238 7.95 31.40 -9.26
C LYS A 238 8.86 31.73 -10.43
N LYS A 239 9.71 30.78 -10.85
CA LYS A 239 10.53 30.91 -12.06
C LYS A 239 9.67 31.12 -13.31
N ALA A 240 8.60 30.35 -13.48
CA ALA A 240 7.67 30.49 -14.60
C ALA A 240 6.87 31.81 -14.55
N GLU A 241 6.42 32.24 -13.38
CA GLU A 241 5.73 33.52 -13.16
C GLU A 241 6.63 34.71 -13.51
N TRP A 242 7.89 34.70 -13.05
CA TRP A 242 8.88 35.73 -13.36
C TRP A 242 9.13 35.84 -14.88
N ALA A 243 9.16 34.71 -15.57
CA ALA A 243 9.25 34.64 -17.03
C ALA A 243 7.94 34.98 -17.76
N ARG A 244 6.87 35.38 -17.04
CA ARG A 244 5.53 35.67 -17.55
C ARG A 244 4.94 34.51 -18.36
N ASN A 245 5.20 33.27 -17.93
CA ASN A 245 4.69 32.05 -18.56
C ASN A 245 3.63 31.38 -17.68
N ASP A 246 2.45 31.99 -17.62
CA ASP A 246 1.34 31.55 -16.78
C ASP A 246 0.92 30.10 -17.06
N LYS A 247 1.02 29.68 -18.33
CA LYS A 247 0.70 28.30 -18.74
C LYS A 247 1.62 27.29 -18.07
N LEU A 248 2.93 27.53 -18.04
CA LEU A 248 3.87 26.64 -17.35
C LEU A 248 3.69 26.72 -15.84
N ALA A 249 3.47 27.90 -15.27
CA ALA A 249 3.21 28.07 -13.85
C ALA A 249 2.00 27.21 -13.39
N GLN A 250 0.90 27.25 -14.14
CA GLN A 250 -0.28 26.42 -13.88
C GLN A 250 0.00 24.91 -14.04
N GLN A 251 0.82 24.50 -15.00
CA GLN A 251 1.23 23.09 -15.14
C GLN A 251 2.11 22.62 -13.98
N ILE A 252 2.96 23.49 -13.44
CA ILE A 252 3.83 23.17 -12.31
C ILE A 252 3.00 23.02 -11.03
N ILE A 253 2.08 23.94 -10.75
CA ILE A 253 1.24 23.88 -9.55
C ILE A 253 0.26 22.70 -9.58
N SER A 254 -0.19 22.28 -10.76
CA SER A 254 -1.04 21.09 -10.90
C SER A 254 -0.30 19.76 -10.77
N THR A 255 1.04 19.76 -10.81
CA THR A 255 1.87 18.55 -10.82
C THR A 255 2.35 18.21 -9.40
N THR A 256 2.11 16.97 -8.94
CA THR A 256 2.56 16.53 -7.61
C THR A 256 3.98 15.97 -7.55
N PHE A 257 4.53 15.52 -8.69
CA PHE A 257 5.83 14.83 -8.76
C PHE A 257 7.02 15.79 -8.93
N PRO A 258 8.00 15.82 -8.00
CA PRO A 258 9.14 16.76 -8.06
C PRO A 258 9.98 16.69 -9.34
N ALA A 259 10.23 15.49 -9.86
CA ALA A 259 10.99 15.32 -11.10
C ALA A 259 10.29 15.98 -12.30
N ARG A 260 8.95 15.93 -12.34
CA ARG A 260 8.17 16.56 -13.39
C ARG A 260 8.10 18.08 -13.21
N GLN A 261 8.00 18.56 -11.96
CA GLN A 261 8.08 19.98 -11.64
C GLN A 261 9.40 20.58 -12.13
N LYS A 262 10.53 19.93 -11.81
CA LYS A 262 11.86 20.32 -12.30
C LYS A 262 11.93 20.32 -13.83
N TYR A 263 11.47 19.25 -14.48
CA TYR A 263 11.45 19.16 -15.95
C TYR A 263 10.65 20.28 -16.62
N LEU A 264 9.51 20.68 -16.03
CA LEU A 264 8.73 21.81 -16.52
C LEU A 264 9.46 23.14 -16.29
N GLY A 265 10.11 23.30 -15.13
CA GLY A 265 10.95 24.43 -14.78
C GLY A 265 12.18 24.62 -15.69
N ASP A 266 12.80 23.52 -16.12
CA ASP A 266 13.93 23.53 -17.06
C ASP A 266 13.52 24.02 -18.46
N LYS A 267 12.22 24.01 -18.79
CA LYS A 267 11.70 24.60 -20.04
C LYS A 267 11.49 26.10 -19.97
N VAL A 268 11.53 26.68 -18.78
CA VAL A 268 11.36 28.12 -18.58
C VAL A 268 12.68 28.81 -18.98
N LYS A 269 12.65 29.53 -20.11
CA LYS A 269 13.80 30.31 -20.59
C LYS A 269 13.91 31.60 -19.79
N VAL A 270 14.91 31.68 -18.93
CA VAL A 270 15.26 32.90 -18.17
C VAL A 270 16.76 33.12 -18.24
N ASP A 271 17.18 34.37 -18.02
CA ASP A 271 18.56 34.65 -17.70
C ASP A 271 18.84 34.15 -16.27
N ASP A 272 19.69 33.12 -16.15
CA ASP A 272 19.94 32.44 -14.87
C ASP A 272 20.54 33.37 -13.82
N GLU A 273 21.35 34.35 -14.23
CA GLU A 273 21.96 35.32 -13.31
C GLU A 273 20.93 36.33 -12.78
N ALA A 274 20.07 36.88 -13.65
CA ALA A 274 18.96 37.72 -13.22
C ALA A 274 17.98 36.96 -12.29
N TRP A 275 17.65 35.70 -12.61
CA TRP A 275 16.76 34.87 -11.80
C TRP A 275 17.33 34.59 -10.41
N LYS A 276 18.63 34.26 -10.30
CA LYS A 276 19.28 34.04 -8.99
C LYS A 276 19.31 35.30 -8.12
N THR A 277 19.37 36.48 -8.74
CA THR A 277 19.52 37.76 -8.03
C THR A 277 18.20 38.36 -7.59
N THR A 278 17.16 38.26 -8.43
CA THR A 278 15.89 38.99 -8.23
C THR A 278 14.65 38.08 -8.17
N GLY A 279 14.81 36.78 -8.44
CA GLY A 279 13.70 35.85 -8.59
C GLY A 279 13.08 35.35 -7.28
N PHE A 280 13.71 35.64 -6.15
CA PHE A 280 13.33 35.13 -4.83
C PHE A 280 12.85 36.20 -3.84
N ASP A 281 12.80 37.46 -4.28
CA ASP A 281 12.25 38.58 -3.49
C ASP A 281 10.70 38.57 -3.44
#